data_AF-A0A344J3T5-F1
#
_entry.id   AF-A0A344J3T5-F1
#
_cell.length_a   1.000
_cell.length_b   1.000
_cell.length_c   1.000
_cell.angle_alpha   90.00
_cell.angle_beta   90.00
_cell.angle_gamma   90.00
#
_symmetry.space_group_name_H-M   'P 1'
#
loop_
_entity.id
_entity.type
_entity.pdbx_description
1 polymer ?
#
loop_
_entity_poly.entity_id
_entity_poly.type
_entity_poly.pdbx_seq_one_letter_code
_entity_poly.pdbx_strand_id
1 'polypeptide(L)'
;MKFEKAKNALQHLDAFFDRVGYVWALLLVSLLLLAVIAPLNPQLLASYVWAASKIAMAAAGGYVFDWVAFRHNDPDNLDGIEMSMARNRRATLIGCALIAVGLIG
;
A
#
# COMPACT_ATOMS: atom_id res chain seq x y z
N MET A 1 25.83 33.22 4.22
CA MET A 1 25.81 32.33 3.05
C MET A 1 25.58 30.84 3.38
N LYS A 2 26.19 30.23 4.42
CA LYS A 2 25.90 28.82 4.80
C LYS A 2 24.46 28.58 5.30
N PHE A 3 23.87 29.55 6.01
CA PHE A 3 22.52 29.44 6.60
C PHE A 3 21.38 29.47 5.58
N GLU A 4 21.53 30.21 4.48
CA GLU A 4 20.55 30.22 3.37
C GLU A 4 20.51 28.87 2.64
N LYS A 5 21.67 28.24 2.44
CA LYS A 5 21.76 26.92 1.81
C LYS A 5 21.02 25.84 2.63
N ALA A 6 21.13 25.92 3.95
CA ALA A 6 20.43 25.01 4.87
C ALA A 6 18.90 25.22 4.83
N LYS A 7 18.44 26.48 4.81
CA LYS A 7 17.00 26.81 4.68
C LYS A 7 16.41 26.30 3.37
N ASN A 8 17.10 26.51 2.25
CA ASN A 8 16.63 26.07 0.94
C ASN A 8 16.59 24.53 0.83
N ALA A 9 17.53 23.82 1.48
CA ALA A 9 17.53 22.36 1.54
C ALA A 9 16.36 21.83 2.39
N LEU A 10 16.06 22.46 3.53
CA LEU A 10 14.91 22.14 4.36
C LEU A 10 13.58 22.35 3.62
N GLN A 11 13.44 23.48 2.91
CA GLN A 11 12.23 23.76 2.12
C GLN A 11 12.03 22.76 0.97
N HIS A 12 13.11 22.29 0.35
CA HIS A 12 13.03 21.23 -0.65
C HIS A 12 12.65 19.87 -0.06
N LEU A 13 13.14 19.57 1.15
CA LEU A 13 12.73 18.37 1.87
C LEU A 13 11.26 18.44 2.24
N ASP A 14 10.78 19.55 2.81
CA ASP A 14 9.36 19.72 3.17
C ASP A 14 8.44 19.55 1.94
N ALA A 15 8.78 20.19 0.81
CA ALA A 15 8.02 20.04 -0.43
C ALA A 15 8.09 18.62 -1.02
N PHE A 16 9.19 17.90 -0.83
CA PHE A 16 9.34 16.51 -1.25
C PHE A 16 8.55 15.57 -0.33
N PHE A 17 8.57 15.80 0.99
CA PHE A 17 7.81 15.04 1.99
C PHE A 17 6.30 15.28 1.87
N ASP A 18 5.87 16.49 1.53
CA ASP A 18 4.46 16.79 1.22
C ASP A 18 3.98 16.05 -0.04
N ARG A 19 4.85 15.92 -1.04
CA ARG A 19 4.50 15.30 -2.33
C ARG A 19 4.58 13.78 -2.32
N VAL A 20 5.57 13.24 -1.63
CA VAL A 20 5.78 11.80 -1.44
C VAL A 20 4.85 11.28 -0.34
N GLY A 21 4.39 12.14 0.58
CA GLY A 21 3.53 11.77 1.69
C GLY A 21 4.29 10.99 2.76
N TYR A 22 3.99 11.28 4.04
CA TYR A 22 4.63 10.63 5.18
C TYR A 22 4.63 9.09 5.12
N VAL A 23 3.61 8.49 4.48
CA VAL A 23 3.49 7.03 4.32
C VAL A 23 4.65 6.43 3.51
N TRP A 24 5.03 7.05 2.39
CA TRP A 24 6.10 6.52 1.55
C TRP A 24 7.48 6.72 2.17
N ALA A 25 7.68 7.83 2.88
CA ALA A 25 8.89 8.04 3.66
C ALA A 25 9.05 7.01 4.79
N LEU A 26 7.96 6.73 5.52
CA LEU A 26 7.95 5.70 6.55
C LEU A 26 8.20 4.30 5.97
N LEU A 27 7.66 4.01 4.79
CA LEU A 27 7.92 2.77 4.07
C LEU A 27 9.40 2.62 3.70
N LEU A 28 10.03 3.69 3.22
CA LEU A 28 11.46 3.69 2.89
C LEU A 28 12.32 3.46 4.13
N VAL A 29 12.03 4.17 5.23
CA VAL A 29 12.71 3.99 6.52
C VAL A 29 12.56 2.53 7.00
N SER A 30 11.35 1.96 6.89
CA SER A 30 11.08 0.57 7.27
C SER A 30 11.87 -0.43 6.42
N LEU A 31 11.97 -0.21 5.10
CA LEU A 31 12.77 -1.02 4.19
C LEU A 31 14.26 -0.97 4.50
N LEU A 32 14.81 0.21 4.81
CA LEU A 32 16.21 0.36 5.21
C LEU A 32 16.50 -0.40 6.50
N LEU A 33 15.62 -0.30 7.50
CA LEU A 33 15.75 -1.06 8.74
C LEU A 33 15.72 -2.57 8.46
N LEU A 34 14.78 -3.02 7.63
CA LEU A 34 14.67 -4.43 7.24
C LEU A 34 15.95 -4.91 6.53
N ALA A 35 16.54 -4.11 5.64
CA ALA A 35 17.78 -4.46 4.94
C ALA A 35 18.97 -4.64 5.89
N VAL A 36 19.03 -3.86 6.98
CA VAL A 36 20.07 -4.00 8.03
C VAL A 36 19.83 -5.26 8.88
N ILE A 37 18.58 -5.59 9.18
CA ILE A 37 18.22 -6.72 10.05
C ILE A 37 18.23 -8.06 9.28
N ALA A 38 17.92 -8.05 7.99
CA ALA A 38 17.85 -9.22 7.12
C ALA A 38 19.07 -10.17 7.22
N PRO A 39 20.33 -9.71 7.18
CA PRO A 39 21.49 -10.59 7.34
C PRO A 39 21.66 -11.11 8.77
N LEU A 40 21.14 -10.41 9.78
CA LEU A 40 21.23 -10.81 11.19
C LEU A 40 20.19 -11.87 11.56
N ASN A 41 19.03 -11.86 10.92
CA ASN A 41 17.96 -12.83 11.15
C ASN A 41 17.18 -13.14 9.86
N PRO A 42 17.63 -14.14 9.08
CA PRO A 42 16.97 -14.50 7.83
C PRO A 42 15.56 -15.08 8.03
N GLN A 43 15.27 -15.65 9.21
CA GLN A 43 13.94 -16.18 9.53
C GLN A 43 12.91 -15.06 9.65
N LEU A 44 13.32 -13.90 10.19
CA LEU A 44 12.47 -12.71 10.24
C LEU A 44 12.17 -12.17 8.84
N LEU A 45 13.15 -12.20 7.94
CA LEU A 45 12.91 -11.81 6.54
C LEU A 45 11.86 -12.73 5.89
N ALA A 46 11.98 -14.04 6.11
CA ALA A 46 11.03 -15.02 5.58
C ALA A 46 9.59 -14.78 6.10
N SER A 47 9.42 -14.42 7.37
CA SER A 47 8.09 -14.12 7.92
C SER A 47 7.49 -12.83 7.34
N TYR A 48 8.30 -11.79 7.11
CA TYR A 48 7.83 -10.56 6.43
C TYR A 48 7.43 -10.83 4.99
N VAL A 49 8.22 -11.60 4.24
CA VAL A 49 7.90 -11.99 2.86
C VAL A 49 6.61 -12.80 2.82
N TRP A 50 6.43 -13.73 3.74
CA TRP A 50 5.19 -14.50 3.86
C TRP A 50 3.97 -13.62 4.18
N ALA A 51 4.10 -12.69 5.12
CA ALA A 51 3.03 -11.75 5.47
C ALA A 51 2.66 -10.85 4.28
N ALA A 52 3.66 -10.30 3.57
CA ALA A 52 3.45 -9.51 2.36
C ALA A 52 2.76 -10.33 1.26
N SER A 53 3.15 -11.59 1.09
CA SER A 53 2.56 -12.50 0.10
C SER A 53 1.08 -12.77 0.39
N LYS A 54 0.73 -12.97 1.66
CA LYS A 54 -0.66 -13.11 2.12
C LYS A 54 -1.50 -11.89 1.80
N ILE A 55 -1.00 -10.69 2.12
CA ILE A 55 -1.69 -9.43 1.84
C ILE A 55 -1.90 -9.23 0.33
N ALA A 56 -0.85 -9.49 -0.47
CA ALA A 56 -0.93 -9.38 -1.92
C ALA A 56 -1.94 -10.37 -2.52
N MET A 57 -1.93 -11.62 -2.05
CA MET A 57 -2.89 -12.64 -2.44
C MET A 57 -4.33 -12.24 -2.07
N ALA A 58 -4.54 -11.69 -0.87
CA ALA A 58 -5.85 -11.22 -0.42
C ALA A 58 -6.38 -10.08 -1.30
N ALA A 59 -5.54 -9.09 -1.58
CA ALA A 59 -5.89 -7.96 -2.44
C ALA A 59 -6.21 -8.41 -3.87
N ALA A 60 -5.40 -9.31 -4.43
CA ALA A 60 -5.64 -9.92 -5.73
C ALA A 60 -6.93 -10.74 -5.73
N GLY A 61 -7.18 -11.55 -4.70
CA GLY A 61 -8.40 -12.35 -4.57
C GLY A 61 -9.66 -11.50 -4.48
N GLY A 62 -9.66 -10.46 -3.65
CA GLY A 62 -10.77 -9.52 -3.55
C GLY A 62 -11.03 -8.77 -4.86
N TYR A 63 -9.98 -8.38 -5.58
CA TYR A 63 -10.10 -7.78 -6.90
C TYR A 63 -10.65 -8.75 -7.95
N VAL A 64 -10.10 -9.96 -8.02
CA VAL A 64 -10.55 -10.99 -8.98
C VAL A 64 -12.01 -11.36 -8.71
N PHE A 65 -12.42 -11.46 -7.44
CA PHE A 65 -13.80 -11.72 -7.08
C PHE A 65 -14.73 -10.61 -7.56
N ASP A 66 -14.36 -9.34 -7.34
CA ASP A 66 -15.13 -8.19 -7.86
C ASP A 66 -15.22 -8.23 -9.40
N TRP A 67 -14.11 -8.53 -10.09
CA TRP A 67 -14.07 -8.61 -11.55
C TRP A 67 -14.92 -9.76 -12.12
N VAL A 68 -14.88 -10.94 -11.49
CA VAL A 68 -15.64 -12.11 -11.94
C VAL A 68 -17.14 -11.92 -11.66
N ALA A 69 -17.50 -11.41 -10.48
CA ALA A 69 -18.89 -11.21 -10.09
C ALA A 69 -19.54 -10.02 -10.83
N PHE A 70 -18.77 -9.00 -11.21
CA PHE A 70 -19.27 -7.75 -11.78
C PHE A 70 -18.56 -7.34 -13.07
N ARG A 71 -18.36 -8.30 -13.99
CA ARG A 71 -17.54 -8.18 -15.20
C ARG A 71 -17.87 -7.01 -16.15
N HIS A 72 -19.11 -6.52 -16.15
CA HIS A 72 -19.56 -5.42 -17.01
C HIS A 72 -19.72 -4.09 -16.25
N ASN A 73 -19.39 -4.05 -14.96
CA ASN A 73 -19.65 -2.92 -14.06
C ASN A 73 -18.34 -2.45 -13.42
N ASP A 74 -17.34 -2.22 -14.28
CA ASP A 74 -16.00 -1.78 -13.90
C ASP A 74 -16.03 -0.29 -13.53
N PRO A 75 -15.58 0.12 -12.32
CA PRO A 75 -15.63 1.51 -11.88
C PRO A 75 -14.94 2.51 -12.81
N ASP A 76 -14.00 2.09 -13.65
CA ASP A 76 -13.30 3.01 -14.55
C ASP A 76 -14.09 3.29 -15.85
N ASN A 77 -15.20 2.57 -16.09
CA ASN A 77 -16.09 2.76 -17.25
C ASN A 77 -17.47 3.33 -16.85
N LEU A 78 -17.62 3.76 -15.60
CA LEU A 78 -18.86 4.30 -15.04
C LEU A 78 -18.64 5.76 -14.65
N ASP A 79 -19.70 6.56 -14.72
CA ASP A 79 -19.69 7.96 -14.32
C ASP A 79 -20.61 8.24 -13.13
N GLY A 80 -20.30 9.30 -12.39
CA GLY A 80 -21.15 9.80 -11.30
C GLY A 80 -21.34 8.82 -10.15
N ILE A 81 -22.60 8.57 -9.78
CA ILE A 81 -22.95 7.80 -8.57
C ILE A 81 -22.62 6.32 -8.75
N GLU A 82 -22.78 5.77 -9.95
CA GLU A 82 -22.52 4.36 -10.25
C GLU A 82 -21.04 4.02 -10.06
N MET A 83 -20.15 4.92 -10.50
CA MET A 83 -18.70 4.83 -10.24
C MET A 83 -18.40 4.73 -8.74
N SER A 84 -19.02 5.60 -7.93
CA SER A 84 -18.77 5.63 -6.48
C SER A 84 -19.25 4.35 -5.79
N MET A 85 -20.39 3.81 -6.21
CA MET A 85 -20.92 2.55 -5.68
C MET A 85 -20.04 1.36 -6.07
N ALA A 86 -19.61 1.28 -7.34
CA ALA A 86 -18.71 0.22 -7.81
C ALA A 86 -17.34 0.27 -7.10
N ARG A 87 -16.78 1.47 -6.91
CA ARG A 87 -15.50 1.66 -6.21
C ARG A 87 -15.61 1.28 -4.72
N ASN A 88 -16.71 1.63 -4.07
CA ASN A 88 -16.97 1.25 -2.67
C ASN A 88 -17.14 -0.27 -2.51
N ARG A 89 -17.86 -0.91 -3.44
CA ARG A 89 -18.00 -2.37 -3.47
C ARG A 89 -16.64 -3.07 -3.59
N ARG A 90 -15.81 -2.66 -4.55
CA ARG A 90 -14.46 -3.20 -4.77
C ARG A 90 -13.57 -3.03 -3.53
N ALA A 91 -13.61 -1.85 -2.91
CA ALA A 91 -12.87 -1.58 -1.67
C ALA A 91 -13.35 -2.50 -0.52
N THR A 92 -14.66 -2.72 -0.40
CA THR A 92 -15.24 -3.61 0.62
C THR A 92 -14.82 -5.06 0.41
N LEU A 93 -14.87 -5.56 -0.83
CA LEU A 93 -14.46 -6.93 -1.15
C LEU A 93 -12.97 -7.17 -0.87
N ILE A 94 -12.11 -6.21 -1.24
CA ILE A 94 -10.68 -6.25 -0.92
C ILE A 94 -10.46 -6.21 0.60
N GLY A 95 -11.18 -5.34 1.32
CA GLY A 95 -11.11 -5.26 2.78
C GLY A 95 -11.51 -6.56 3.48
N CYS A 96 -12.64 -7.16 3.07
CA CYS A 96 -13.08 -8.46 3.57
C CYS A 96 -12.05 -9.57 3.28
N ALA A 97 -11.45 -9.59 2.09
CA ALA A 97 -10.41 -10.55 1.75
C ALA A 97 -9.16 -10.38 2.62
N LEU A 98 -8.75 -9.13 2.89
CA LEU A 98 -7.62 -8.84 3.78
C LEU A 98 -7.87 -9.30 5.22
N ILE A 99 -9.08 -9.07 5.74
CA ILE A 99 -9.48 -9.55 7.08
C ILE A 99 -9.48 -11.09 7.10
N ALA A 100 -10.08 -11.74 6.10
CA ALA A 100 -10.13 -13.20 6.01
C ALA A 100 -8.73 -13.81 6.00
N VAL A 101 -7.80 -13.24 5.23
CA VAL A 101 -6.41 -13.70 5.20
C VAL A 101 -5.66 -13.38 6.49
N GLY A 102 -5.96 -12.25 7.15
CA GLY A 102 -5.39 -11.90 8.46
C GLY A 102 -5.82 -12.84 9.60
N LEU A 103 -6.98 -13.48 9.48
CA LEU A 103 -7.47 -14.49 10.43
C LEU A 103 -6.81 -15.87 10.24
N ILE A 104 -6.21 -16.11 9.07
CA ILE A 104 -5.44 -17.33 8.81
C ILE A 104 -4.05 -17.10 9.42
N GLY A 105 -3.83 -17.58 10.65
CA GLY A 105 -2.52 -17.67 11.30
C GLY A 105 -1.73 -18.83 10.76
#